data_AF-A0ABD3MGH6-F1
#
_entry.id   AF-A0ABD3MGH6-F1
#
_cell.length_a   1.000
_cell.length_b   1.000
_cell.length_c   1.000
_cell.angle_alpha   90.00
_cell.angle_beta   90.00
_cell.angle_gamma   90.00
#
_symmetry.space_group_name_H-M   'P 1'
#
loop_
_entity.id
_entity.type
_entity.pdbx_description
1 polymer ?
#
loop_
_entity_poly.entity_id
_entity_poly.type
_entity_poly.pdbx_seq_one_letter_code
_entity_poly.pdbx_strand_id
1 'polypeptide(L)'
;MIPVDVASRGRRRGRRRPVVFLLAVPPAIALVAAVVAIRRRPPSPSSSSSSSSSSSSSSAASSFDPDVPPIGRGSARRDSRGPPGPRRRRRRSYDDDEWPLDEAEFIIRKSYAETYGRMPRCGDDAIGRDCIALAVMGMDTRRRHARSRRRGDDDGGGGGGSDPSTSPASTAAAVEPLDWRPRFLVPDDHPYPWWFVTLLRDVARNGVYGPWHRLDTIATDPPLRFCAIGKNGCTEWRGVFRDLNAHEHCDGDGGGKDAGDDNGGGHVVCEASKFNARAELGDDVRLTVFLRDPLERLLSGYLDKCDKPNIRASQGHCEPNEVFGVDHLRRKAINDKTEKKGERRGSATAGGVPLHPDLTAAVRDLEREMFATFVDLLPLKWNVHFAPQAFVCDLYRNIDEYDFVGIMGRDFMSELDLMADRYGGPLPDALDAAFGYRSKLENETRKFDNVGSDKAHGTKASAKVYRYYSPRVVRRALEYLSIDYVTLGLEIPAWAKVILREDEDPT
;
A
#
# COMPACT_ATOMS: atom_id res chain seq x y z
N MET A 1 0.95 -32.85 -8.31
CA MET A 1 2.17 -32.73 -9.14
C MET A 1 3.35 -32.78 -8.19
N ILE A 2 4.17 -33.81 -8.32
CA ILE A 2 5.36 -34.10 -7.51
C ILE A 2 6.53 -33.33 -8.13
N PRO A 3 7.42 -32.67 -7.36
CA PRO A 3 8.60 -32.06 -7.96
C PRO A 3 9.69 -33.11 -8.20
N VAL A 4 10.24 -33.07 -9.41
CA VAL A 4 11.41 -33.86 -9.82
C VAL A 4 12.66 -33.07 -9.43
N ASP A 5 13.48 -33.68 -8.57
CA ASP A 5 14.82 -33.21 -8.22
C ASP A 5 15.75 -33.28 -9.44
N VAL A 6 16.33 -32.14 -9.83
CA VAL A 6 17.41 -32.09 -10.83
C VAL A 6 18.73 -31.98 -10.07
N ALA A 7 19.43 -33.10 -9.99
CA ALA A 7 20.78 -33.21 -9.47
C ALA A 7 21.78 -32.40 -10.31
N SER A 8 22.45 -31.43 -9.69
CA SER A 8 23.55 -30.67 -10.29
C SER A 8 24.85 -31.49 -10.22
N ARG A 9 25.37 -31.88 -11.39
CA ARG A 9 26.68 -32.50 -11.55
C ARG A 9 27.78 -31.45 -11.42
N GLY A 10 28.74 -31.73 -10.53
CA GLY A 10 29.89 -30.88 -10.28
C GLY A 10 30.87 -30.77 -11.44
N ARG A 11 31.55 -29.61 -11.52
CA ARG A 11 32.77 -29.43 -12.31
C ARG A 11 33.82 -28.63 -11.55
N ARG A 12 34.86 -29.38 -11.19
CA ARG A 12 36.31 -29.07 -11.15
C ARG A 12 36.77 -27.65 -10.80
N ARG A 13 37.42 -27.58 -9.63
CA ARG A 13 38.36 -26.55 -9.17
C ARG A 13 39.48 -26.30 -10.19
N GLY A 14 39.67 -25.04 -10.58
CA GLY A 14 40.87 -24.53 -11.24
C GLY A 14 41.56 -23.50 -10.35
N ARG A 15 42.75 -23.86 -9.83
CA ARG A 15 43.71 -22.95 -9.17
C ARG A 15 44.28 -21.97 -10.19
N ARG A 16 44.19 -20.66 -9.95
CA ARG A 16 45.16 -19.66 -10.45
C ARG A 16 45.40 -18.57 -9.39
N ARG A 17 46.62 -18.03 -9.45
CA ARG A 17 47.44 -17.37 -8.42
C ARG A 17 46.95 -15.97 -8.00
N PRO A 18 47.33 -15.47 -6.81
CA PRO A 18 47.09 -14.08 -6.44
C PRO A 18 48.02 -13.14 -7.21
N VAL A 19 47.45 -12.09 -7.80
CA VAL A 19 48.18 -10.92 -8.29
C VAL A 19 48.23 -9.93 -7.13
N VAL A 20 49.44 -9.64 -6.68
CA VAL A 20 49.74 -8.61 -5.68
C VAL A 20 49.78 -7.27 -6.40
N PHE A 21 48.82 -6.39 -6.13
CA PHE A 21 48.94 -4.96 -6.42
C PHE A 21 49.30 -4.22 -5.14
N LEU A 22 50.54 -3.75 -5.08
CA LEU A 22 51.01 -2.70 -4.18
C LEU A 22 50.62 -1.36 -4.81
N LEU A 23 49.72 -0.61 -4.18
CA LEU A 23 49.63 0.83 -4.39
C LEU A 23 49.64 1.54 -3.04
N ALA A 24 50.53 2.51 -2.98
CA ALA A 24 50.92 3.28 -1.82
C ALA A 24 49.80 4.23 -1.35
N VAL A 25 49.67 4.35 -0.02
CA VAL A 25 48.92 5.40 0.67
C VAL A 25 49.93 6.39 1.24
N PRO A 26 49.68 7.72 1.13
CA PRO A 26 50.13 8.66 2.14
C PRO A 26 48.95 9.33 2.88
N PRO A 27 49.22 9.93 4.05
CA PRO A 27 48.25 9.95 5.15
C PRO A 27 47.53 11.29 5.38
N ALA A 28 46.37 11.16 6.04
CA ALA A 28 45.79 12.04 7.06
C ALA A 28 45.53 13.53 6.75
N ILE A 29 44.28 13.96 6.96
CA ILE A 29 43.92 15.06 7.88
C ILE A 29 42.46 14.85 8.33
N ALA A 30 42.20 15.20 9.59
CA ALA A 30 41.09 14.80 10.45
C ALA A 30 39.83 15.69 10.36
N LEU A 31 38.74 15.11 10.90
CA LEU A 31 37.61 15.71 11.63
C LEU A 31 37.00 17.03 11.11
N VAL A 32 35.71 16.99 10.74
CA VAL A 32 34.62 17.70 11.45
C VAL A 32 33.31 16.95 11.22
N ALA A 33 32.67 16.55 12.32
CA ALA A 33 31.27 16.12 12.36
C ALA A 33 30.35 17.34 12.23
N ALA A 34 29.37 17.30 11.33
CA ALA A 34 28.25 18.23 11.34
C ALA A 34 26.96 17.52 10.93
N VAL A 35 26.06 17.44 11.90
CA VAL A 35 24.67 17.01 11.79
C VAL A 35 23.94 17.88 10.76
N VAL A 36 23.54 17.30 9.63
CA VAL A 36 22.66 17.95 8.66
C VAL A 36 21.21 17.67 9.05
N ALA A 37 20.68 18.52 9.93
CA ALA A 37 19.25 18.65 10.16
C ALA A 37 18.70 19.69 9.17
N ILE A 38 18.22 19.25 8.00
CA ILE A 38 17.50 20.12 7.06
C ILE A 38 16.09 20.33 7.60
N ARG A 39 15.92 21.34 8.45
CA ARG A 39 14.63 21.99 8.67
C ARG A 39 14.39 22.95 7.49
N ARG A 40 13.48 22.60 6.59
CA ARG A 40 12.92 23.56 5.62
C ARG A 40 12.13 24.62 6.39
N ARG A 41 12.63 25.86 6.42
CA ARG A 41 11.85 27.06 6.78
C ARG A 41 11.02 27.48 5.55
N PRO A 42 9.76 27.90 5.73
CA PRO A 42 8.98 28.51 4.65
C PRO A 42 9.51 29.91 4.32
N PRO A 43 9.44 30.36 3.05
CA PRO A 43 9.85 31.71 2.68
C PRO A 43 8.87 32.75 3.22
N SER A 44 9.42 33.84 3.76
CA SER A 44 8.68 35.04 4.12
C SER A 44 8.18 35.77 2.86
N PRO A 45 7.00 36.39 2.89
CA PRO A 45 6.43 37.04 1.71
C PRO A 45 7.17 38.35 1.40
N SER A 46 7.75 38.43 0.21
CA SER A 46 8.25 39.68 -0.36
C SER A 46 7.08 40.56 -0.81
N SER A 47 6.96 41.72 -0.19
CA SER A 47 6.11 42.82 -0.60
C SER A 47 6.60 43.40 -1.93
N SER A 48 5.85 43.20 -3.02
CA SER A 48 5.99 43.97 -4.25
C SER A 48 4.80 44.93 -4.39
N SER A 49 5.16 46.20 -4.37
CA SER A 49 4.33 47.38 -4.59
C SER A 49 3.61 47.36 -5.93
N SER A 50 2.35 47.79 -5.86
CA SER A 50 1.41 48.04 -6.93
C SER A 50 1.83 49.19 -7.86
N SER A 51 1.63 48.99 -9.15
CA SER A 51 1.41 50.06 -10.12
C SER A 51 0.09 49.81 -10.85
N SER A 52 -0.77 50.81 -10.71
CA SER A 52 -2.13 50.95 -11.23
C SER A 52 -2.23 50.96 -12.75
N SER A 53 -3.25 50.28 -13.28
CA SER A 53 -3.97 50.77 -14.45
C SER A 53 -5.40 50.26 -14.42
N SER A 54 -6.30 51.23 -14.36
CA SER A 54 -7.76 51.17 -14.37
C SER A 54 -8.33 50.74 -15.72
N SER A 55 -9.30 49.83 -15.71
CA SER A 55 -10.39 49.85 -16.69
C SER A 55 -11.62 49.17 -16.10
N SER A 56 -12.64 50.00 -15.93
CA SER A 56 -14.00 49.74 -15.49
C SER A 56 -14.81 48.88 -16.46
N SER A 57 -15.56 47.93 -15.93
CA SER A 57 -16.86 47.54 -16.48
C SER A 57 -17.74 46.91 -15.40
N SER A 58 -19.02 47.23 -15.50
CA SER A 58 -20.01 47.26 -14.44
C SER A 58 -20.91 46.02 -14.46
N SER A 59 -21.61 45.83 -13.34
CA SER A 59 -22.94 45.19 -13.19
C SER A 59 -22.98 43.68 -12.91
N ALA A 60 -23.32 43.30 -11.68
CA ALA A 60 -24.69 42.93 -11.29
C ALA A 60 -24.67 42.30 -9.89
N ALA A 61 -25.42 42.91 -8.97
CA ALA A 61 -25.64 42.43 -7.62
C ALA A 61 -26.75 41.37 -7.58
N SER A 62 -26.61 40.38 -6.69
CA SER A 62 -27.77 39.78 -6.02
C SER A 62 -27.41 39.49 -4.57
N SER A 63 -27.95 40.35 -3.71
CA SER A 63 -28.01 40.24 -2.26
C SER A 63 -28.97 39.14 -1.84
N PHE A 64 -28.55 38.27 -0.91
CA PHE A 64 -29.46 37.58 0.00
C PHE A 64 -28.80 37.53 1.38
N ASP A 65 -29.45 38.21 2.32
CA ASP A 65 -29.11 38.31 3.73
C ASP A 65 -30.42 38.03 4.48
N PRO A 66 -30.46 37.13 5.47
CA PRO A 66 -31.53 37.16 6.44
C PRO A 66 -31.01 37.28 7.88
N ASP A 67 -31.34 38.43 8.46
CA ASP A 67 -31.83 38.69 9.82
C ASP A 67 -31.60 37.61 10.89
N VAL A 68 -30.74 37.93 11.86
CA VAL A 68 -30.66 37.29 13.18
C VAL A 68 -31.00 38.32 14.27
N PRO A 69 -31.98 38.07 15.17
CA PRO A 69 -32.32 39.00 16.24
C PRO A 69 -31.37 38.88 17.46
N PRO A 70 -31.15 39.98 18.22
CA PRO A 70 -30.20 39.99 19.33
C PRO A 70 -30.80 39.37 20.60
N ILE A 71 -30.09 38.40 21.19
CA ILE A 71 -30.41 37.83 22.50
C ILE A 71 -29.94 38.77 23.62
N GLY A 72 -30.88 39.16 24.48
CA GLY A 72 -30.69 40.08 25.58
C GLY A 72 -29.75 39.58 26.67
N ARG A 73 -28.89 40.48 27.15
CA ARG A 73 -28.06 40.31 28.35
C ARG A 73 -28.89 40.56 29.62
N GLY A 74 -29.16 39.51 30.38
CA GLY A 74 -29.64 39.59 31.77
C GLY A 74 -28.48 39.37 32.75
N SER A 75 -28.03 40.44 33.41
CA SER A 75 -27.05 40.38 34.50
C SER A 75 -27.78 40.38 35.83
N ALA A 76 -27.63 39.30 36.61
CA ALA A 76 -28.03 39.28 38.02
C ALA A 76 -26.91 38.62 38.84
N ARG A 77 -26.18 39.48 39.57
CA ARG A 77 -25.27 39.11 40.66
C ARG A 77 -26.06 38.51 41.81
N ARG A 78 -25.59 37.39 42.35
CA ARG A 78 -25.89 37.01 43.73
C ARG A 78 -24.68 36.34 44.37
N ASP A 79 -24.11 37.05 45.33
CA ASP A 79 -23.12 36.57 46.28
C ASP A 79 -23.75 35.56 47.25
N SER A 80 -23.12 34.41 47.40
CA SER A 80 -23.31 33.55 48.57
C SER A 80 -22.01 32.82 48.90
N ARG A 81 -21.36 33.26 49.97
CA ARG A 81 -20.21 32.59 50.59
C ARG A 81 -20.69 31.30 51.26
N GLY A 82 -20.43 30.16 50.61
CA GLY A 82 -20.59 28.84 51.20
C GLY A 82 -19.35 28.39 51.99
N PRO A 83 -19.50 27.43 52.92
CA PRO A 83 -18.44 26.94 53.80
C PRO A 83 -17.37 26.13 53.04
N PRO A 84 -16.15 25.98 53.60
CA PRO A 84 -15.03 25.33 52.92
C PRO A 84 -15.32 23.84 52.70
N GLY A 85 -15.61 23.48 51.46
CA GLY A 85 -15.77 22.09 51.03
C GLY A 85 -14.45 21.31 51.05
N PRO A 86 -14.54 19.96 51.07
CA PRO A 86 -13.39 19.06 51.16
C PRO A 86 -12.40 19.31 50.02
N ARG A 87 -11.10 19.25 50.36
CA ARG A 87 -9.94 19.45 49.46
C ARG A 87 -10.19 18.81 48.10
N ARG A 88 -10.62 19.63 47.12
CA ARG A 88 -10.65 19.26 45.71
C ARG A 88 -9.22 18.89 45.32
N ARG A 89 -8.99 17.62 45.00
CA ARG A 89 -7.85 17.21 44.18
C ARG A 89 -7.79 18.19 43.02
N ARG A 90 -6.69 18.96 42.92
CA ARG A 90 -6.38 19.76 41.74
C ARG A 90 -6.47 18.82 40.55
N ARG A 91 -7.61 18.84 39.83
CA ARG A 91 -7.64 18.43 38.44
C ARG A 91 -6.55 19.28 37.81
N ARG A 92 -5.48 18.64 37.35
CA ARG A 92 -4.61 19.26 36.34
C ARG A 92 -5.57 19.78 35.29
N SER A 93 -5.68 21.09 35.13
CA SER A 93 -6.12 21.64 33.86
C SER A 93 -5.08 21.12 32.88
N TYR A 94 -5.45 20.09 32.14
CA TYR A 94 -4.87 19.92 30.83
C TYR A 94 -5.20 21.23 30.13
N ASP A 95 -4.18 21.93 29.67
CA ASP A 95 -4.36 23.15 28.89
C ASP A 95 -5.20 22.77 27.66
N ASP A 96 -6.47 23.14 27.67
CA ASP A 96 -7.48 22.87 26.63
C ASP A 96 -7.19 23.61 25.30
N ASP A 97 -5.98 24.17 25.15
CA ASP A 97 -5.49 24.85 23.95
C ASP A 97 -4.74 23.91 22.98
N GLU A 98 -4.57 22.63 23.34
CA GLU A 98 -4.15 21.61 22.38
C GLU A 98 -5.35 21.29 21.49
N TRP A 99 -5.45 22.03 20.37
CA TRP A 99 -6.44 21.88 19.32
C TRP A 99 -6.84 20.41 19.15
N PRO A 100 -8.14 20.08 19.06
CA PRO A 100 -8.57 18.70 18.89
C PRO A 100 -7.85 18.14 17.67
N LEU A 101 -6.98 17.15 17.91
CA LEU A 101 -6.30 16.41 16.85
C LEU A 101 -7.36 16.05 15.80
N ASP A 102 -7.09 16.42 14.55
CA ASP A 102 -7.95 16.09 13.42
C ASP A 102 -8.27 14.58 13.48
N GLU A 103 -9.56 14.20 13.37
CA GLU A 103 -10.00 12.83 13.63
C GLU A 103 -9.19 11.80 12.84
N ALA A 104 -8.88 12.11 11.57
CA ALA A 104 -8.08 11.25 10.72
C ALA A 104 -6.68 11.00 11.29
N GLU A 105 -6.02 12.05 11.81
CA GLU A 105 -4.70 11.95 12.41
C GLU A 105 -4.74 11.15 13.72
N PHE A 106 -5.78 11.33 14.53
CA PHE A 106 -6.02 10.52 15.71
C PHE A 106 -6.14 9.03 15.38
N ILE A 107 -6.97 8.68 14.37
CA ILE A 107 -7.16 7.30 13.93
C ILE A 107 -5.84 6.67 13.49
N ILE A 108 -5.06 7.38 12.66
CA ILE A 108 -3.77 6.88 12.15
C ILE A 108 -2.78 6.67 13.29
N ARG A 109 -2.57 7.67 14.15
CA ARG A 109 -1.60 7.58 15.25
C ARG A 109 -1.97 6.46 16.23
N LYS A 110 -3.27 6.35 16.58
CA LYS A 110 -3.77 5.30 17.46
C LYS A 110 -3.60 3.92 16.83
N SER A 111 -4.09 3.73 15.61
CA SER A 111 -4.01 2.43 14.92
C SER A 111 -2.55 1.99 14.78
N TYR A 112 -1.66 2.89 14.34
CA TYR A 112 -0.25 2.61 14.23
C TYR A 112 0.38 2.20 15.57
N ALA A 113 0.14 2.96 16.65
CA ALA A 113 0.68 2.65 17.98
C ALA A 113 0.15 1.35 18.58
N GLU A 114 -1.07 0.94 18.23
CA GLU A 114 -1.68 -0.32 18.67
C GLU A 114 -1.26 -1.54 17.83
N THR A 115 -0.78 -1.31 16.60
CA THR A 115 -0.43 -2.36 15.63
C THR A 115 1.04 -2.32 15.22
N TYR A 116 1.35 -1.59 14.15
CA TYR A 116 2.62 -1.55 13.46
C TYR A 116 3.76 -1.07 14.36
N GLY A 117 3.51 -0.08 15.23
CA GLY A 117 4.49 0.43 16.20
C GLY A 117 4.91 -0.59 17.27
N ARG A 118 4.20 -1.72 17.39
CA ARG A 118 4.52 -2.83 18.30
C ARG A 118 5.10 -4.05 17.57
N MET A 119 5.26 -3.96 16.25
CA MET A 119 5.89 -5.01 15.46
C MET A 119 7.38 -5.08 15.87
N PRO A 120 7.90 -6.27 16.22
CA PRO A 120 9.30 -6.37 16.57
C PRO A 120 10.17 -5.98 15.38
N ARG A 121 11.28 -5.31 15.65
CA ARG A 121 12.29 -5.05 14.63
C ARG A 121 12.93 -6.37 14.22
N CYS A 122 13.07 -6.57 12.93
CA CYS A 122 13.80 -7.69 12.38
C CYS A 122 15.28 -7.32 12.27
N GLY A 123 16.15 -8.35 12.27
CA GLY A 123 17.53 -8.15 11.89
C GLY A 123 17.65 -7.67 10.44
N ASP A 124 18.79 -7.07 10.11
CA ASP A 124 19.08 -6.57 8.76
C ASP A 124 19.11 -7.69 7.71
N ASP A 125 19.31 -8.94 8.16
CA ASP A 125 19.31 -10.16 7.34
C ASP A 125 17.91 -10.69 7.00
N ALA A 126 16.90 -10.37 7.80
CA ALA A 126 15.54 -10.82 7.57
C ALA A 126 14.78 -9.79 6.73
N ILE A 127 14.51 -10.11 5.46
CA ILE A 127 13.87 -9.20 4.50
C ILE A 127 12.41 -9.60 4.27
N GLY A 128 11.52 -8.61 4.19
CA GLY A 128 10.14 -8.80 3.72
C GLY A 128 9.38 -9.90 4.45
N ARG A 129 9.06 -11.00 3.74
CA ARG A 129 8.23 -12.10 4.26
C ARG A 129 8.81 -12.73 5.54
N ASP A 130 10.12 -12.91 5.60
CA ASP A 130 10.76 -13.60 6.73
C ASP A 130 10.73 -12.72 7.98
N CYS A 131 10.90 -11.41 7.81
CA CYS A 131 10.71 -10.44 8.89
C CYS A 131 9.28 -10.49 9.44
N ILE A 132 8.27 -10.51 8.56
CA ILE A 132 6.87 -10.62 8.99
C ILE A 132 6.59 -11.95 9.68
N ALA A 133 7.21 -13.05 9.24
CA ALA A 133 7.10 -14.33 9.92
C ALA A 133 7.69 -14.29 11.34
N LEU A 134 8.85 -13.64 11.52
CA LEU A 134 9.44 -13.41 12.85
C LEU A 134 8.50 -12.57 13.73
N ALA A 135 7.86 -11.54 13.17
CA ALA A 135 6.88 -10.73 13.88
C ALA A 135 5.69 -11.55 14.38
N VAL A 136 5.13 -12.41 13.51
CA VAL A 136 4.04 -13.34 13.86
C VAL A 136 4.47 -14.29 14.97
N MET A 137 5.65 -14.91 14.86
CA MET A 137 6.17 -15.82 15.90
C MET A 137 6.39 -15.12 17.25
N GLY A 138 6.85 -13.86 17.23
CA GLY A 138 6.98 -13.04 18.43
C GLY A 138 5.64 -12.72 19.09
N MET A 139 4.60 -12.45 18.31
CA MET A 139 3.23 -12.26 18.81
C MET A 139 2.66 -13.53 19.44
N ASP A 140 2.81 -14.67 18.78
CA ASP A 140 2.35 -15.97 19.30
C ASP A 140 3.07 -16.39 20.59
N THR A 141 4.36 -16.08 20.69
CA THR A 141 5.15 -16.34 21.91
C THR A 141 4.66 -15.48 23.08
N ARG A 142 4.42 -14.18 22.86
CA ARG A 142 3.82 -13.30 23.89
C ARG A 142 2.42 -13.77 24.32
N ARG A 143 1.61 -14.24 23.38
CA ARG A 143 0.28 -14.81 23.65
C ARG A 143 0.36 -16.07 24.52
N ARG A 144 1.29 -16.99 24.23
CA ARG A 144 1.51 -18.19 25.05
C ARG A 144 1.94 -17.84 26.47
N HIS A 145 2.85 -16.87 26.63
CA HIS A 145 3.24 -16.38 27.96
C HIS A 145 2.08 -15.74 28.73
N ALA A 146 1.25 -14.92 28.08
CA ALA A 146 0.09 -14.29 28.72
C ALA A 146 -0.92 -15.33 29.24
N ARG A 147 -1.17 -16.39 28.45
CA ARG A 147 -2.05 -17.51 28.86
C ARG A 147 -1.48 -18.34 30.01
N SER A 148 -0.17 -18.58 30.00
CA SER A 148 0.50 -19.33 31.07
C SER A 148 0.42 -18.59 32.41
N ARG A 149 0.53 -17.26 32.42
CA ARG A 149 0.41 -16.46 33.65
C ARG A 149 -1.00 -16.57 34.25
N ARG A 150 -2.05 -16.48 33.42
CA ARG A 150 -3.44 -16.59 33.91
C ARG A 150 -3.76 -17.95 34.54
N ARG A 151 -3.17 -19.04 34.04
CA ARG A 151 -3.37 -20.38 34.64
C ARG A 151 -2.64 -20.54 35.96
N GLY A 152 -1.48 -19.91 36.12
CA GLY A 152 -0.71 -20.00 37.35
C GLY A 152 -1.39 -19.34 38.56
N ASP A 153 -2.29 -18.38 38.32
CA ASP A 153 -3.01 -17.68 39.38
C ASP A 153 -4.24 -18.46 39.90
N ASP A 154 -4.78 -19.40 39.12
CA ASP A 154 -5.96 -20.20 39.52
C ASP A 154 -5.61 -21.48 40.31
N ASP A 155 -4.39 -22.01 40.19
CA ASP A 155 -3.97 -23.25 40.87
C ASP A 155 -3.33 -23.00 42.27
N GLY A 156 -3.33 -21.76 42.76
CA GLY A 156 -2.75 -21.37 44.06
C GLY A 156 -3.55 -21.79 45.31
N GLY A 157 -4.64 -22.53 45.16
CA GLY A 157 -5.58 -22.89 46.23
C GLY A 157 -5.59 -24.38 46.58
N GLY A 158 -4.44 -25.01 46.78
CA GLY A 158 -4.38 -26.43 47.16
C GLY A 158 -3.10 -26.80 47.89
N GLY A 159 -3.04 -26.49 49.18
CA GLY A 159 -1.96 -26.97 50.04
C GLY A 159 -1.96 -28.50 50.13
N GLY A 160 -0.81 -29.12 49.83
CA GLY A 160 -0.63 -30.55 50.06
C GLY A 160 0.73 -31.07 49.60
N GLY A 161 1.67 -31.15 50.56
CA GLY A 161 2.65 -32.25 50.65
C GLY A 161 3.71 -32.39 49.54
N SER A 162 4.87 -31.77 49.78
CA SER A 162 6.23 -32.26 49.52
C SER A 162 6.46 -33.56 48.72
N ASP A 163 7.22 -33.46 47.62
CA ASP A 163 8.38 -34.35 47.38
C ASP A 163 9.42 -33.73 46.41
N PRO A 164 10.73 -33.70 46.75
CA PRO A 164 11.77 -33.13 45.90
C PRO A 164 12.66 -34.22 45.28
N SER A 165 12.61 -34.43 43.95
CA SER A 165 13.73 -34.98 43.17
C SER A 165 13.29 -35.37 41.76
N THR A 166 13.40 -34.46 40.78
CA THR A 166 13.78 -34.86 39.41
C THR A 166 14.17 -33.64 38.57
N SER A 167 15.44 -33.56 38.18
CA SER A 167 15.94 -32.56 37.24
C SER A 167 15.57 -32.95 35.80
N PRO A 168 15.00 -32.05 34.96
CA PRO A 168 14.79 -32.37 33.57
C PRO A 168 16.04 -32.06 32.75
N ALA A 169 16.52 -33.09 32.04
CA ALA A 169 17.57 -32.98 31.04
C ALA A 169 17.10 -32.12 29.86
N SER A 170 17.93 -31.15 29.50
CA SER A 170 17.76 -30.29 28.33
C SER A 170 18.05 -31.07 27.05
N THR A 171 17.01 -31.48 26.34
CA THR A 171 17.11 -31.92 24.95
C THR A 171 16.66 -30.78 24.04
N ALA A 172 17.56 -30.33 23.18
CA ALA A 172 17.28 -29.39 22.11
C ALA A 172 16.23 -30.00 21.17
N ALA A 173 14.99 -29.54 21.27
CA ALA A 173 13.89 -30.01 20.44
C ALA A 173 14.06 -29.52 19.01
N ALA A 174 14.02 -30.45 18.06
CA ALA A 174 13.88 -30.15 16.64
C ALA A 174 12.62 -29.30 16.43
N VAL A 175 12.75 -28.22 15.66
CA VAL A 175 11.63 -27.35 15.30
C VAL A 175 10.71 -28.12 14.36
N GLU A 176 9.64 -28.72 14.91
CA GLU A 176 8.56 -29.32 14.13
C GLU A 176 7.98 -28.29 13.15
N PRO A 177 7.64 -28.67 11.90
CA PRO A 177 6.97 -27.79 10.96
C PRO A 177 5.65 -27.30 11.58
N LEU A 178 5.52 -25.98 11.78
CA LEU A 178 4.30 -25.37 12.30
C LEU A 178 3.08 -25.85 11.50
N ASP A 179 2.17 -26.60 12.14
CA ASP A 179 0.88 -26.99 11.57
C ASP A 179 -0.04 -25.75 11.54
N TRP A 180 -0.01 -25.03 10.43
CA TRP A 180 -0.77 -23.78 10.20
C TRP A 180 -2.27 -24.00 9.91
N ARG A 181 -2.86 -25.13 10.29
CA ARG A 181 -4.30 -25.37 10.06
C ARG A 181 -5.16 -24.38 10.88
N PRO A 182 -6.22 -23.81 10.29
CA PRO A 182 -6.93 -22.69 10.89
C PRO A 182 -7.84 -23.15 12.03
N ARG A 183 -7.38 -22.99 13.28
CA ARG A 183 -8.24 -22.83 14.47
C ARG A 183 -8.16 -21.39 14.97
N PHE A 184 -8.28 -20.41 14.07
CA PHE A 184 -8.20 -18.99 14.40
C PHE A 184 -9.58 -18.44 14.76
N LEU A 185 -10.06 -18.77 15.97
CA LEU A 185 -10.80 -17.78 16.73
C LEU A 185 -9.74 -16.94 17.43
N VAL A 186 -9.59 -15.68 17.00
CA VAL A 186 -8.80 -14.70 17.75
C VAL A 186 -9.58 -14.51 19.05
N PRO A 187 -9.07 -14.97 20.20
CA PRO A 187 -9.80 -14.80 21.44
C PRO A 187 -9.82 -13.31 21.78
N ASP A 188 -10.86 -12.88 22.49
CA ASP A 188 -11.08 -11.47 22.85
C ASP A 188 -9.93 -10.86 23.67
N ASP A 189 -9.00 -11.67 24.17
CA ASP A 189 -7.81 -11.26 24.91
C ASP A 189 -6.58 -10.96 24.04
N HIS A 190 -6.72 -10.96 22.71
CA HIS A 190 -5.59 -10.71 21.83
C HIS A 190 -5.10 -9.24 21.92
N PRO A 191 -3.80 -8.98 22.14
CA PRO A 191 -3.28 -7.63 22.35
C PRO A 191 -3.23 -6.76 21.07
N TYR A 192 -3.68 -7.33 19.95
CA TYR A 192 -3.73 -6.68 18.65
C TYR A 192 -5.10 -6.85 18.00
N PRO A 193 -5.60 -5.84 17.26
CA PRO A 193 -6.78 -5.96 16.43
C PRO A 193 -6.73 -7.17 15.50
N TRP A 194 -7.86 -7.85 15.35
CA TRP A 194 -7.97 -9.06 14.55
C TRP A 194 -7.56 -8.85 13.08
N TRP A 195 -7.87 -7.68 12.51
CA TRP A 195 -7.53 -7.33 11.12
C TRP A 195 -6.01 -7.29 10.89
N PHE A 196 -5.26 -6.88 11.91
CA PHE A 196 -3.79 -6.81 11.83
C PHE A 196 -3.18 -8.21 11.90
N VAL A 197 -3.74 -9.07 12.73
CA VAL A 197 -3.33 -10.48 12.82
C VAL A 197 -3.53 -11.19 11.48
N THR A 198 -4.69 -10.99 10.83
CA THR A 198 -4.96 -11.61 9.53
C THR A 198 -4.11 -11.02 8.41
N LEU A 199 -3.78 -9.72 8.48
CA LEU A 199 -2.82 -9.09 7.57
C LEU A 199 -1.47 -9.78 7.66
N LEU A 200 -0.87 -9.85 8.86
CA LEU A 200 0.44 -10.47 9.03
C LEU A 200 0.43 -11.95 8.64
N ARG A 201 -0.64 -12.69 8.95
CA ARG A 201 -0.83 -14.08 8.51
C ARG A 201 -0.73 -14.20 6.99
N ASP A 202 -1.48 -13.37 6.26
CA ASP A 202 -1.57 -13.47 4.81
C ASP A 202 -0.30 -12.96 4.12
N VAL A 203 0.32 -11.90 4.65
CA VAL A 203 1.63 -11.40 4.19
C VAL A 203 2.73 -12.43 4.45
N ALA A 204 2.79 -13.04 5.64
CA ALA A 204 3.75 -14.08 5.95
C ALA A 204 3.57 -15.35 5.11
N ARG A 205 2.36 -15.61 4.60
CA ARG A 205 2.07 -16.79 3.78
C ARG A 205 2.29 -16.55 2.29
N ASN A 206 1.73 -15.47 1.78
CA ASN A 206 1.63 -15.20 0.35
C ASN A 206 2.69 -14.21 -0.13
N GLY A 207 3.34 -13.49 0.78
CA GLY A 207 4.12 -12.30 0.48
C GLY A 207 3.23 -11.12 0.07
N VAL A 208 3.86 -9.96 -0.08
CA VAL A 208 3.29 -8.74 -0.68
C VAL A 208 4.05 -8.32 -1.94
N TYR A 209 5.00 -9.15 -2.36
CA TYR A 209 5.81 -8.90 -3.53
C TYR A 209 5.86 -10.18 -4.36
N GLY A 210 5.96 -9.99 -5.67
CA GLY A 210 6.16 -11.03 -6.67
C GLY A 210 7.19 -10.55 -7.68
N PRO A 211 7.59 -11.40 -8.64
CA PRO A 211 8.67 -11.09 -9.60
C PRO A 211 8.41 -9.84 -10.45
N TRP A 212 7.18 -9.33 -10.46
CA TRP A 212 6.75 -8.14 -11.20
C TRP A 212 6.84 -6.82 -10.41
N HIS A 213 7.23 -6.88 -9.12
CA HIS A 213 7.39 -5.68 -8.28
C HIS A 213 8.80 -5.10 -8.33
N ARG A 214 9.76 -5.84 -8.88
CA ARG A 214 11.13 -5.38 -9.08
C ARG A 214 11.35 -5.26 -10.58
N LEU A 215 11.61 -4.05 -11.03
CA LEU A 215 11.91 -3.73 -12.43
C LEU A 215 13.35 -3.19 -12.49
N ASP A 216 14.24 -3.90 -13.17
CA ASP A 216 15.66 -3.56 -13.27
C ASP A 216 15.97 -3.06 -14.70
N THR A 217 16.82 -2.04 -14.86
CA THR A 217 17.34 -1.61 -16.17
C THR A 217 18.78 -1.10 -16.09
N ILE A 218 19.60 -1.44 -17.10
CA ILE A 218 20.95 -0.88 -17.33
C ILE A 218 20.95 0.24 -18.39
N ALA A 219 19.80 0.54 -18.99
CA ALA A 219 19.70 1.50 -20.08
C ALA A 219 19.87 2.96 -19.61
N THR A 220 19.71 3.20 -18.30
CA THR A 220 19.86 4.52 -17.67
C THR A 220 21.27 4.72 -17.12
N ASP A 221 21.65 5.97 -16.88
CA ASP A 221 22.93 6.31 -16.26
C ASP A 221 22.71 7.23 -15.04
N PRO A 222 22.84 6.72 -13.81
CA PRO A 222 23.23 5.34 -13.45
C PRO A 222 22.13 4.28 -13.72
N PRO A 223 22.47 2.97 -13.73
CA PRO A 223 21.49 1.90 -13.71
C PRO A 223 20.53 2.04 -12.52
N LEU A 224 19.27 1.66 -12.74
CA LEU A 224 18.23 1.84 -11.74
C LEU A 224 17.42 0.56 -11.51
N ARG A 225 16.96 0.41 -10.27
CA ARG A 225 16.03 -0.62 -9.79
C ARG A 225 14.79 0.06 -9.27
N PHE A 226 13.64 -0.31 -9.81
CA PHE A 226 12.36 0.29 -9.49
C PHE A 226 11.45 -0.68 -8.73
N CYS A 227 10.94 -0.22 -7.59
CA CYS A 227 9.91 -0.91 -6.82
C CYS A 227 8.51 -0.58 -7.40
N ALA A 228 7.97 -1.49 -8.21
CA ALA A 228 6.63 -1.38 -8.75
C ALA A 228 5.59 -1.88 -7.74
N ILE A 229 4.75 -0.98 -7.24
CA ILE A 229 3.67 -1.29 -6.30
C ILE A 229 2.37 -1.57 -7.04
N GLY A 230 1.62 -2.59 -6.60
CA GLY A 230 0.28 -2.86 -7.14
C GLY A 230 -0.65 -1.64 -7.05
N LYS A 231 -1.39 -1.36 -8.12
CA LYS A 231 -2.33 -0.21 -8.21
C LYS A 231 -1.67 1.17 -8.19
N ASN A 232 -0.39 1.20 -8.50
CA ASN A 232 0.43 2.40 -8.54
C ASN A 232 0.99 2.61 -9.96
N GLY A 233 0.11 2.57 -10.98
CA GLY A 233 0.52 2.65 -12.39
C GLY A 233 1.37 1.47 -12.88
N CYS A 234 1.28 0.30 -12.23
CA CYS A 234 2.17 -0.84 -12.51
C CYS A 234 2.13 -1.30 -13.98
N THR A 235 0.99 -1.17 -14.67
CA THR A 235 0.90 -1.50 -16.10
C THR A 235 1.74 -0.55 -16.95
N GLU A 236 1.68 0.74 -16.67
CA GLU A 236 2.47 1.78 -17.33
C GLU A 236 3.95 1.64 -17.01
N TRP A 237 4.33 1.42 -15.74
CA TRP A 237 5.72 1.17 -15.34
C TRP A 237 6.32 -0.06 -16.02
N ARG A 238 5.57 -1.14 -16.15
CA ARG A 238 6.01 -2.29 -16.95
C ARG A 238 6.21 -1.92 -18.42
N GLY A 239 5.37 -1.04 -18.97
CA GLY A 239 5.57 -0.47 -20.31
C GLY A 239 6.91 0.24 -20.42
N VAL A 240 7.20 1.17 -19.50
CA VAL A 240 8.48 1.91 -19.44
C VAL A 240 9.66 0.94 -19.45
N PHE A 241 9.68 -0.04 -18.54
CA PHE A 241 10.81 -0.96 -18.41
C PHE A 241 10.93 -1.97 -19.55
N ARG A 242 9.81 -2.36 -20.17
CA ARG A 242 9.85 -3.14 -21.41
C ARG A 242 10.55 -2.35 -22.50
N ASP A 243 10.23 -1.07 -22.65
CA ASP A 243 10.76 -0.22 -23.70
C ASP A 243 12.24 0.09 -23.45
N LEU A 244 12.65 0.31 -22.19
CA LEU A 244 14.06 0.48 -21.80
C LEU A 244 14.91 -0.77 -22.06
N ASN A 245 14.38 -1.95 -21.72
CA ASN A 245 15.10 -3.21 -21.84
C ASN A 245 14.91 -3.88 -23.21
N ALA A 246 14.21 -3.24 -24.16
CA ALA A 246 13.92 -3.79 -25.48
C ALA A 246 15.21 -4.21 -26.21
N HIS A 247 16.25 -3.40 -26.14
CA HIS A 247 17.54 -3.69 -26.76
C HIS A 247 18.22 -4.97 -26.24
N GLU A 248 17.87 -5.48 -25.06
CA GLU A 248 18.45 -6.73 -24.52
C GLU A 248 17.65 -7.99 -24.89
N HIS A 249 16.39 -7.81 -25.31
CA HIS A 249 15.43 -8.89 -25.52
C HIS A 249 14.91 -8.97 -26.96
N CYS A 250 15.18 -7.95 -27.77
CA CYS A 250 14.68 -7.83 -29.14
C CYS A 250 15.79 -8.01 -30.19
N ASP A 251 16.94 -8.58 -29.80
CA ASP A 251 18.07 -8.83 -30.69
C ASP A 251 17.74 -9.86 -31.78
N GLY A 252 17.41 -9.33 -32.95
CA GLY A 252 17.37 -10.05 -34.21
C GLY A 252 18.74 -10.06 -34.89
N ASP A 253 19.65 -10.92 -34.45
CA ASP A 253 20.68 -11.47 -35.36
C ASP A 253 20.15 -12.71 -36.12
N GLY A 254 18.95 -13.18 -35.77
CA GLY A 254 18.31 -14.35 -36.40
C GLY A 254 16.79 -14.27 -36.55
N GLY A 255 16.21 -13.08 -36.37
CA GLY A 255 14.80 -12.85 -36.66
C GLY A 255 14.57 -12.97 -38.16
N GLY A 256 14.24 -14.17 -38.61
CA GLY A 256 13.75 -14.40 -39.97
C GLY A 256 12.73 -13.34 -40.28
N LYS A 257 13.03 -12.49 -41.26
CA LYS A 257 11.99 -11.79 -41.99
C LYS A 257 11.07 -12.88 -42.50
N ASP A 258 9.95 -13.12 -41.82
CA ASP A 258 8.79 -13.71 -42.47
C ASP A 258 8.37 -12.67 -43.52
N ALA A 259 9.04 -12.75 -44.66
CA ALA A 259 8.77 -11.99 -45.86
C ALA A 259 7.44 -12.48 -46.39
N GLY A 260 6.35 -11.92 -45.88
CA GLY A 260 5.02 -12.37 -46.30
C GLY A 260 3.83 -11.52 -45.90
N ASP A 261 3.99 -10.49 -45.05
CA ASP A 261 2.87 -9.59 -44.75
C ASP A 261 3.21 -8.16 -45.19
N ASP A 262 2.80 -7.83 -46.41
CA ASP A 262 3.00 -6.54 -47.08
C ASP A 262 2.19 -5.38 -46.44
N ASN A 263 1.63 -5.59 -45.25
CA ASN A 263 0.99 -4.55 -44.45
C ASN A 263 1.97 -3.88 -43.48
N GLY A 264 3.08 -3.36 -44.01
CA GLY A 264 3.65 -2.06 -43.64
C GLY A 264 4.01 -1.74 -42.19
N GLY A 265 4.13 -2.70 -41.29
CA GLY A 265 4.51 -2.47 -39.89
C GLY A 265 5.12 -3.71 -39.26
N GLY A 266 6.38 -3.99 -39.58
CA GLY A 266 7.14 -5.09 -38.99
C GLY A 266 7.29 -4.92 -37.47
N HIS A 267 6.33 -5.45 -36.72
CA HIS A 267 6.37 -5.44 -35.27
C HIS A 267 7.42 -6.46 -34.81
N VAL A 268 8.57 -5.97 -34.33
CA VAL A 268 9.56 -6.84 -33.68
C VAL A 268 8.86 -7.56 -32.53
N VAL A 269 8.78 -8.89 -32.59
CA VAL A 269 8.16 -9.69 -31.54
C VAL A 269 9.16 -9.79 -30.40
N CYS A 270 9.22 -8.74 -29.58
CA CYS A 270 9.92 -8.77 -28.31
C CYS A 270 9.17 -9.71 -27.36
N GLU A 271 9.91 -10.45 -26.53
CA GLU A 271 9.31 -11.33 -25.52
C GLU A 271 8.57 -10.46 -24.49
N ALA A 272 7.27 -10.24 -24.72
CA ALA A 272 6.47 -9.18 -24.08
C ALA A 272 6.37 -9.28 -22.54
N SER A 273 6.85 -10.37 -21.95
CA SER A 273 6.87 -10.63 -20.51
C SER A 273 8.17 -10.20 -19.81
N LYS A 274 9.22 -9.82 -20.54
CA LYS A 274 10.53 -9.49 -19.96
C LYS A 274 10.66 -8.00 -19.69
N PHE A 275 10.36 -7.63 -18.44
CA PHE A 275 10.47 -6.24 -17.95
C PHE A 275 11.79 -5.98 -17.21
N ASN A 276 12.61 -7.00 -16.96
CA ASN A 276 13.88 -6.85 -16.25
C ASN A 276 15.05 -6.88 -17.23
N ALA A 277 16.11 -6.15 -16.90
CA ALA A 277 17.41 -6.32 -17.52
C ALA A 277 17.85 -7.79 -17.44
N ARG A 278 18.54 -8.24 -18.49
CA ARG A 278 19.21 -9.54 -18.55
C ARG A 278 20.46 -9.55 -17.67
N ALA A 279 21.13 -8.40 -17.55
CA ALA A 279 22.24 -8.21 -16.62
C ALA A 279 21.74 -8.17 -15.17
N GLU A 280 22.39 -8.92 -14.28
CA GLU A 280 22.15 -8.80 -12.85
C GLU A 280 22.75 -7.47 -12.34
N LEU A 281 21.90 -6.63 -11.75
CA LEU A 281 22.31 -5.40 -11.09
C LEU A 281 22.85 -5.71 -9.69
N GLY A 282 23.94 -5.05 -9.30
CA GLY A 282 24.51 -5.14 -7.95
C GLY A 282 23.58 -4.66 -6.85
N ASP A 283 24.08 -4.73 -5.61
CA ASP A 283 23.37 -4.23 -4.43
C ASP A 283 23.47 -2.69 -4.29
N ASP A 284 24.42 -2.07 -4.98
CA ASP A 284 24.68 -0.62 -5.02
C ASP A 284 23.88 0.14 -6.09
N VAL A 285 22.93 -0.53 -6.74
CA VAL A 285 22.06 0.07 -7.77
C VAL A 285 21.13 1.13 -7.17
N ARG A 286 20.84 2.18 -7.95
CA ARG A 286 19.92 3.22 -7.50
C ARG A 286 18.51 2.69 -7.32
N LEU A 287 17.95 2.87 -6.13
CA LEU A 287 16.60 2.42 -5.78
C LEU A 287 15.60 3.55 -6.03
N THR A 288 14.54 3.23 -6.78
CA THR A 288 13.48 4.17 -7.12
C THR A 288 12.11 3.60 -6.79
N VAL A 289 11.22 4.45 -6.30
CA VAL A 289 9.81 4.10 -6.08
C VAL A 289 8.94 5.32 -6.33
N PHE A 290 7.72 5.08 -6.81
CA PHE A 290 6.64 6.05 -6.69
C PHE A 290 5.64 5.56 -5.66
N LEU A 291 5.13 6.44 -4.82
CA LEU A 291 4.07 6.15 -3.84
C LEU A 291 2.75 6.73 -4.32
N ARG A 292 1.63 6.16 -3.88
CA ARG A 292 0.29 6.73 -4.11
C ARG A 292 -0.42 6.94 -2.80
N ASP A 293 -1.35 7.89 -2.76
CA ASP A 293 -2.24 8.04 -1.60
C ASP A 293 -2.87 6.68 -1.25
N PRO A 294 -2.73 6.20 0.01
CA PRO A 294 -3.21 4.88 0.40
C PRO A 294 -4.72 4.68 0.18
N LEU A 295 -5.55 5.68 0.46
CA LEU A 295 -7.01 5.59 0.27
C LEU A 295 -7.38 5.51 -1.22
N GLU A 296 -6.74 6.32 -2.07
CA GLU A 296 -6.91 6.22 -3.51
C GLU A 296 -6.41 4.89 -4.08
N ARG A 297 -5.29 4.37 -3.57
CA ARG A 297 -4.74 3.07 -3.98
C ARG A 297 -5.72 1.94 -3.64
N LEU A 298 -6.30 1.96 -2.43
CA LEU A 298 -7.31 1.00 -1.99
C LEU A 298 -8.54 1.01 -2.92
N LEU A 299 -9.08 2.20 -3.20
CA LEU A 299 -10.23 2.35 -4.10
C LEU A 299 -9.88 1.93 -5.54
N SER A 300 -8.69 2.27 -6.04
CA SER A 300 -8.21 1.82 -7.35
C SER A 300 -8.07 0.29 -7.41
N GLY A 301 -7.62 -0.32 -6.31
CA GLY A 301 -7.64 -1.77 -6.14
C GLY A 301 -9.03 -2.36 -6.35
N TYR A 302 -10.01 -1.82 -5.65
CA TYR A 302 -11.39 -2.29 -5.67
C TYR A 302 -12.04 -2.11 -7.05
N LEU A 303 -11.88 -0.92 -7.65
CA LEU A 303 -12.44 -0.62 -8.96
C LEU A 303 -11.88 -1.51 -10.08
N ASP A 304 -10.58 -1.84 -10.03
CA ASP A 304 -9.98 -2.71 -11.04
C ASP A 304 -10.22 -4.21 -10.76
N LYS A 305 -10.27 -4.65 -9.50
CA LYS A 305 -10.41 -6.09 -9.18
C LYS A 305 -11.83 -6.55 -8.90
N CYS A 306 -12.67 -5.71 -8.29
CA CYS A 306 -13.92 -6.13 -7.65
C CYS A 306 -15.17 -5.53 -8.29
N ASP A 307 -15.07 -4.29 -8.74
CA ASP A 307 -16.22 -3.60 -9.31
C ASP A 307 -16.64 -4.22 -10.66
N LYS A 308 -15.66 -4.58 -11.50
CA LYS A 308 -15.89 -5.18 -12.82
C LYS A 308 -16.25 -6.67 -12.72
N PRO A 309 -17.46 -7.12 -13.11
CA PRO A 309 -17.90 -8.50 -12.91
C PRO A 309 -17.04 -9.56 -13.61
N ASN A 310 -16.54 -9.26 -14.81
CA ASN A 310 -15.68 -10.16 -15.58
C ASN A 310 -14.29 -10.32 -14.94
N ILE A 311 -13.72 -9.22 -14.42
CA ILE A 311 -12.42 -9.26 -13.74
C ILE A 311 -12.56 -9.96 -12.39
N ARG A 312 -13.58 -9.58 -11.63
CA ARG A 312 -13.91 -10.21 -10.36
C ARG A 312 -14.06 -11.73 -10.52
N ALA A 313 -14.79 -12.18 -11.55
CA ALA A 313 -15.02 -13.59 -11.84
C ALA A 313 -13.79 -14.36 -12.32
N SER A 314 -12.85 -13.71 -13.00
CA SER A 314 -11.69 -14.39 -13.57
C SER A 314 -10.46 -14.39 -12.66
N GLN A 315 -10.30 -13.38 -11.80
CA GLN A 315 -9.06 -13.20 -11.03
C GLN A 315 -9.18 -13.66 -9.57
N GLY A 316 -10.38 -13.78 -9.01
CA GLY A 316 -10.58 -14.24 -7.63
C GLY A 316 -9.87 -13.38 -6.59
N HIS A 317 -9.73 -12.08 -6.86
CA HIS A 317 -9.04 -11.14 -5.97
C HIS A 317 -9.96 -10.47 -4.96
N CYS A 318 -11.28 -10.70 -5.05
CA CYS A 318 -12.30 -10.03 -4.24
C CYS A 318 -12.98 -11.06 -3.38
N GLU A 319 -12.55 -11.12 -2.13
CA GLU A 319 -13.00 -12.12 -1.18
C GLU A 319 -13.69 -11.45 0.01
N PRO A 320 -14.63 -12.15 0.66
CA PRO A 320 -15.12 -13.50 0.36
C PRO A 320 -16.01 -13.54 -0.89
N ASN A 321 -15.77 -14.56 -1.72
CA ASN A 321 -16.42 -14.78 -3.02
C ASN A 321 -17.95 -14.94 -2.91
N GLU A 322 -18.41 -15.46 -1.77
CA GLU A 322 -19.81 -15.66 -1.41
C GLU A 322 -20.55 -14.33 -1.35
N VAL A 323 -19.92 -13.28 -0.82
CA VAL A 323 -20.52 -11.94 -0.67
C VAL A 323 -20.55 -11.21 -2.02
N PHE A 324 -19.50 -11.33 -2.82
CA PHE A 324 -19.41 -10.63 -4.09
C PHE A 324 -20.01 -11.39 -5.29
N GLY A 325 -20.73 -12.50 -5.03
CA GLY A 325 -21.45 -13.26 -6.06
C GLY A 325 -20.53 -13.95 -7.07
N VAL A 326 -19.33 -14.33 -6.62
CA VAL A 326 -18.27 -14.91 -7.44
C VAL A 326 -17.93 -16.29 -6.94
N ASP A 327 -18.76 -17.29 -7.22
CA ASP A 327 -18.30 -18.67 -7.07
C ASP A 327 -17.34 -19.01 -8.24
N HIS A 328 -16.14 -18.39 -8.23
CA HIS A 328 -15.08 -18.60 -9.21
C HIS A 328 -14.75 -20.09 -9.31
N LEU A 329 -14.76 -20.80 -8.19
CA LEU A 329 -14.49 -22.25 -8.17
C LEU A 329 -15.59 -23.02 -8.90
N ARG A 330 -16.86 -22.68 -8.69
CA ARG A 330 -17.97 -23.29 -9.43
C ARG A 330 -17.96 -22.93 -10.91
N ARG A 331 -17.67 -21.68 -11.29
CA ARG A 331 -17.56 -21.31 -12.71
C ARG A 331 -16.37 -21.98 -13.39
N LYS A 332 -15.20 -21.99 -12.75
CA LYS A 332 -14.03 -22.71 -13.24
C LYS A 332 -14.35 -24.19 -13.40
N ALA A 333 -15.01 -24.81 -12.41
CA ALA A 333 -15.46 -26.20 -12.52
C ALA A 333 -16.49 -26.43 -13.64
N ILE A 334 -17.37 -25.46 -13.93
CA ILE A 334 -18.30 -25.53 -15.05
C ILE A 334 -17.55 -25.41 -16.38
N ASN A 335 -16.63 -24.46 -16.51
CA ASN A 335 -15.82 -24.26 -17.71
C ASN A 335 -14.93 -25.47 -17.97
N ASP A 336 -14.20 -25.98 -16.97
CA ASP A 336 -13.37 -27.18 -17.07
C ASP A 336 -14.21 -28.41 -17.48
N LYS A 337 -15.47 -28.51 -17.01
CA LYS A 337 -16.41 -29.56 -17.43
C LYS A 337 -16.95 -29.35 -18.85
N THR A 338 -17.11 -28.10 -19.28
CA THR A 338 -17.64 -27.74 -20.60
C THR A 338 -16.55 -27.94 -21.66
N GLU A 339 -15.31 -27.57 -21.38
CA GLU A 339 -14.13 -27.89 -22.21
C GLU A 339 -13.95 -29.39 -22.35
N LYS A 340 -14.07 -30.16 -21.26
CA LYS A 340 -14.03 -31.64 -21.31
C LYS A 340 -15.20 -32.28 -22.06
N LYS A 341 -16.34 -31.59 -22.19
CA LYS A 341 -17.50 -32.05 -22.99
C LYS A 341 -17.50 -31.50 -24.42
N GLY A 342 -16.61 -30.56 -24.73
CA GLY A 342 -16.55 -29.78 -25.97
C GLY A 342 -16.22 -30.55 -27.24
N GLU A 343 -15.93 -31.86 -27.18
CA GLU A 343 -15.84 -32.70 -28.38
C GLU A 343 -17.19 -33.28 -28.83
N ARG A 344 -18.26 -33.19 -28.02
CA ARG A 344 -19.55 -33.78 -28.39
C ARG A 344 -20.74 -32.91 -27.96
N ARG A 345 -21.27 -32.18 -28.96
CA ARG A 345 -22.64 -31.67 -29.14
C ARG A 345 -22.90 -30.19 -28.79
N GLY A 346 -23.21 -29.44 -29.86
CA GLY A 346 -24.49 -28.76 -30.03
C GLY A 346 -24.94 -27.82 -28.91
N SER A 347 -24.65 -26.54 -29.10
CA SER A 347 -25.14 -25.39 -28.35
C SER A 347 -26.64 -25.48 -28.05
N ALA A 348 -27.00 -25.72 -26.78
CA ALA A 348 -28.32 -25.50 -26.24
C ALA A 348 -28.20 -24.43 -25.15
N THR A 349 -28.77 -23.26 -25.42
CA THR A 349 -28.85 -22.09 -24.55
C THR A 349 -29.70 -22.40 -23.31
N ALA A 350 -29.06 -22.86 -22.24
CA ALA A 350 -29.72 -23.10 -20.96
C ALA A 350 -29.95 -21.77 -20.22
N GLY A 351 -31.18 -21.26 -20.30
CA GLY A 351 -31.70 -20.14 -19.49
C GLY A 351 -31.85 -20.55 -18.02
N GLY A 352 -30.75 -20.60 -17.29
CA GLY A 352 -30.76 -20.82 -15.84
C GLY A 352 -31.32 -19.60 -15.12
N VAL A 353 -32.48 -19.78 -14.48
CA VAL A 353 -33.08 -18.80 -13.57
C VAL A 353 -32.07 -18.47 -12.44
N PRO A 354 -31.79 -17.18 -12.16
CA PRO A 354 -30.95 -16.81 -11.03
C PRO A 354 -31.52 -17.38 -9.73
N LEU A 355 -30.78 -18.27 -9.07
CA LEU A 355 -31.21 -19.00 -7.87
C LEU A 355 -31.32 -18.12 -6.60
N HIS A 356 -31.09 -16.81 -6.70
CA HIS A 356 -31.21 -15.90 -5.57
C HIS A 356 -31.84 -14.58 -6.01
N PRO A 357 -32.83 -14.04 -5.27
CA PRO A 357 -33.31 -12.68 -5.49
C PRO A 357 -32.14 -11.72 -5.38
N ASP A 358 -32.03 -10.81 -6.35
CA ASP A 358 -30.99 -9.81 -6.38
C ASP A 358 -31.26 -8.74 -5.31
N LEU A 359 -30.73 -8.99 -4.10
CA LEU A 359 -30.87 -8.10 -2.94
C LEU A 359 -30.21 -6.74 -3.18
N THR A 360 -29.44 -6.57 -4.26
CA THR A 360 -28.75 -5.32 -4.58
C THR A 360 -29.70 -4.22 -5.06
N ALA A 361 -30.86 -4.58 -5.63
CA ALA A 361 -31.85 -3.63 -6.15
C ALA A 361 -32.49 -2.73 -5.07
N ALA A 362 -32.45 -3.14 -3.79
CA ALA A 362 -33.02 -2.38 -2.68
C ALA A 362 -32.02 -1.44 -1.99
N VAL A 363 -30.72 -1.55 -2.32
CA VAL A 363 -29.65 -0.79 -1.65
C VAL A 363 -29.48 0.55 -2.36
N ARG A 364 -29.82 1.64 -1.66
CA ARG A 364 -29.45 3.00 -2.08
C ARG A 364 -27.93 3.12 -2.10
N ASP A 365 -27.39 3.77 -3.11
CA ASP A 365 -25.94 3.91 -3.31
C ASP A 365 -25.19 2.56 -3.30
N LEU A 366 -25.71 1.58 -4.05
CA LEU A 366 -25.17 0.22 -4.12
C LEU A 366 -23.63 0.17 -4.19
N GLU A 367 -22.99 1.01 -4.99
CA GLU A 367 -21.54 1.03 -5.13
C GLU A 367 -20.80 1.44 -3.84
N ARG A 368 -21.34 2.42 -3.12
CA ARG A 368 -20.81 2.89 -1.83
C ARG A 368 -20.94 1.80 -0.78
N GLU A 369 -22.11 1.17 -0.68
CA GLU A 369 -22.36 0.09 0.28
C GLU A 369 -21.59 -1.19 -0.04
N MET A 370 -21.42 -1.52 -1.33
CA MET A 370 -20.59 -2.64 -1.76
C MET A 370 -19.11 -2.41 -1.44
N PHE A 371 -18.62 -1.17 -1.60
CA PHE A 371 -17.26 -0.83 -1.19
C PHE A 371 -17.09 -0.79 0.33
N ALA A 372 -18.08 -0.29 1.07
CA ALA A 372 -18.07 -0.35 2.53
C ALA A 372 -18.01 -1.79 3.03
N THR A 373 -18.86 -2.66 2.48
CA THR A 373 -18.86 -4.10 2.73
C THR A 373 -17.50 -4.71 2.40
N PHE A 374 -16.89 -4.32 1.28
CA PHE A 374 -15.54 -4.76 0.93
C PHE A 374 -14.50 -4.34 1.95
N VAL A 375 -14.49 -3.08 2.40
CA VAL A 375 -13.53 -2.62 3.41
C VAL A 375 -13.73 -3.33 4.74
N ASP A 376 -14.97 -3.58 5.16
CA ASP A 376 -15.25 -4.33 6.39
C ASP A 376 -14.80 -5.80 6.32
N LEU A 377 -14.91 -6.43 5.14
CA LEU A 377 -14.55 -7.82 4.92
C LEU A 377 -13.10 -8.02 4.47
N LEU A 378 -12.41 -6.96 4.08
CA LEU A 378 -11.01 -6.99 3.64
C LEU A 378 -10.11 -7.81 4.58
N PRO A 379 -10.25 -7.69 5.92
CA PRO A 379 -9.35 -8.43 6.79
C PRO A 379 -9.67 -9.92 6.93
N LEU A 380 -10.70 -10.44 6.25
CA LEU A 380 -10.88 -11.89 6.14
C LEU A 380 -9.76 -12.53 5.30
N LYS A 381 -9.37 -11.86 4.21
CA LYS A 381 -8.25 -12.28 3.37
C LYS A 381 -7.61 -11.11 2.63
N TRP A 382 -6.34 -10.90 2.92
CA TRP A 382 -5.54 -9.87 2.27
C TRP A 382 -4.96 -10.37 0.95
N ASN A 383 -4.96 -9.47 -0.03
CA ASN A 383 -4.34 -9.66 -1.33
C ASN A 383 -3.26 -8.59 -1.53
N VAL A 384 -2.22 -8.91 -2.31
CA VAL A 384 -1.16 -7.98 -2.71
C VAL A 384 -1.66 -6.64 -3.27
N HIS A 385 -2.85 -6.61 -3.87
CA HIS A 385 -3.46 -5.37 -4.38
C HIS A 385 -4.01 -4.43 -3.29
N PHE A 386 -4.21 -4.92 -2.07
CA PHE A 386 -4.84 -4.20 -0.96
C PHE A 386 -3.96 -4.12 0.29
N ALA A 387 -2.86 -4.86 0.32
CA ALA A 387 -1.87 -4.74 1.39
C ALA A 387 -1.32 -3.30 1.47
N PRO A 388 -0.98 -2.79 2.66
CA PRO A 388 -0.28 -1.51 2.80
C PRO A 388 0.99 -1.48 1.95
N GLN A 389 1.25 -0.37 1.25
CA GLN A 389 2.39 -0.28 0.33
C GLN A 389 3.70 -0.25 1.09
N ALA A 390 3.69 0.17 2.35
CA ALA A 390 4.85 0.15 3.21
C ALA A 390 5.46 -1.25 3.32
N PHE A 391 4.68 -2.33 3.20
CA PHE A 391 5.23 -3.69 3.18
C PHE A 391 5.88 -4.08 1.84
N VAL A 392 5.48 -3.44 0.74
CA VAL A 392 6.01 -3.74 -0.59
C VAL A 392 7.45 -3.25 -0.64
N CYS A 393 8.37 -4.10 -1.13
CA CYS A 393 9.81 -3.82 -1.15
C CYS A 393 10.41 -3.38 0.20
N ASP A 394 9.79 -3.80 1.32
CA ASP A 394 10.21 -3.46 2.68
C ASP A 394 10.32 -1.93 2.95
N LEU A 395 9.50 -1.13 2.25
CA LEU A 395 9.55 0.34 2.31
C LEU A 395 9.41 0.89 3.74
N TYR A 396 8.65 0.25 4.64
CA TYR A 396 8.51 0.71 6.03
C TYR A 396 9.83 0.68 6.82
N ARG A 397 10.85 -0.02 6.32
CA ARG A 397 12.19 -0.11 6.92
C ARG A 397 13.23 0.64 6.13
N ASN A 398 13.12 0.59 4.80
CA ASN A 398 14.21 0.95 3.90
C ASN A 398 13.87 2.16 3.03
N ILE A 399 12.79 2.91 3.28
CA ILE A 399 12.41 4.06 2.44
C ILE A 399 13.54 5.11 2.35
N ASP A 400 14.36 5.23 3.40
CA ASP A 400 15.53 6.09 3.46
C ASP A 400 16.74 5.59 2.65
N GLU A 401 16.74 4.33 2.24
CA GLU A 401 17.72 3.76 1.30
C GLU A 401 17.35 4.05 -0.17
N TYR A 402 16.16 4.59 -0.45
CA TYR A 402 15.75 4.92 -1.82
C TYR A 402 16.35 6.25 -2.26
N ASP A 403 17.06 6.22 -3.40
CA ASP A 403 17.63 7.42 -4.02
C ASP A 403 16.54 8.36 -4.54
N PHE A 404 15.44 7.81 -5.04
CA PHE A 404 14.29 8.57 -5.54
C PHE A 404 12.97 8.02 -5.01
N VAL A 405 12.19 8.87 -4.34
CA VAL A 405 10.84 8.59 -3.85
C VAL A 405 9.89 9.63 -4.42
N GLY A 406 9.19 9.29 -5.51
CA GLY A 406 8.18 10.15 -6.11
C GLY A 406 6.78 9.91 -5.52
N ILE A 407 5.86 10.87 -5.72
CA ILE A 407 4.46 10.74 -5.30
C ILE A 407 3.55 10.86 -6.53
N MET A 408 2.68 9.86 -6.75
CA MET A 408 1.60 9.88 -7.74
C MET A 408 0.44 10.77 -7.27
N GLY A 409 0.72 12.07 -7.13
CA GLY A 409 -0.24 13.09 -6.73
C GLY A 409 -0.43 14.17 -7.81
N ARG A 410 -0.71 15.40 -7.35
CA ARG A 410 -0.87 16.59 -8.23
C ARG A 410 0.40 16.90 -9.03
N ASP A 411 1.56 16.69 -8.41
CA ASP A 411 2.86 17.02 -8.98
C ASP A 411 3.49 15.83 -9.73
N PHE A 412 2.74 14.75 -9.97
CA PHE A 412 3.28 13.51 -10.54
C PHE A 412 4.00 13.72 -11.88
N MET A 413 3.48 14.56 -12.76
CA MET A 413 4.14 14.80 -14.06
C MET A 413 5.48 15.51 -13.89
N SER A 414 5.59 16.43 -12.92
CA SER A 414 6.85 17.09 -12.57
C SER A 414 7.81 16.14 -11.86
N GLU A 415 7.31 15.24 -11.02
CA GLU A 415 8.11 14.16 -10.42
C GLU A 415 8.66 13.20 -11.47
N LEU A 416 7.92 12.91 -12.55
CA LEU A 416 8.43 12.14 -13.69
C LEU A 416 9.56 12.86 -14.43
N ASP A 417 9.43 14.17 -14.61
CA ASP A 417 10.47 15.01 -15.23
C ASP A 417 11.74 15.05 -14.37
N LEU A 418 11.60 15.21 -13.05
CA LEU A 418 12.71 15.12 -12.10
C LEU A 418 13.40 13.74 -12.14
N MET A 419 12.63 12.66 -12.29
CA MET A 419 13.20 11.32 -12.47
C MET A 419 13.93 11.19 -13.82
N ALA A 420 13.34 11.73 -14.89
CA ALA A 420 13.91 11.73 -16.23
C ALA A 420 15.26 12.46 -16.27
N ASP A 421 15.33 13.65 -15.69
CA ASP A 421 16.55 14.46 -15.56
C ASP A 421 17.63 13.76 -14.73
N ARG A 422 17.22 13.05 -13.66
CA ARG A 422 18.16 12.38 -12.75
C ARG A 422 18.86 11.19 -13.38
N TYR A 423 18.16 10.39 -14.18
CA TYR A 423 18.68 9.11 -14.67
C TYR A 423 19.00 9.12 -16.18
N GLY A 424 18.52 10.12 -16.92
CA GLY A 424 18.87 10.35 -18.32
C GLY A 424 18.66 9.15 -19.25
N GLY A 425 19.49 9.07 -20.29
CA GLY A 425 19.44 7.99 -21.28
C GLY A 425 18.10 7.95 -22.04
N PRO A 426 17.54 6.75 -22.32
CA PRO A 426 16.24 6.59 -22.98
C PRO A 426 15.05 6.70 -22.01
N LEU A 427 15.27 6.91 -20.71
CA LEU A 427 14.20 7.03 -19.71
C LEU A 427 13.19 8.15 -20.02
N PRO A 428 13.60 9.38 -20.38
CA PRO A 428 12.66 10.44 -20.68
C PRO A 428 11.67 10.07 -21.79
N ASP A 429 12.11 9.37 -22.83
CA ASP A 429 11.25 8.98 -23.95
C ASP A 429 10.36 7.78 -23.59
N ALA A 430 10.88 6.81 -22.83
CA ALA A 430 10.07 5.69 -22.33
C ALA A 430 8.97 6.14 -21.36
N LEU A 431 9.28 7.11 -20.48
CA LEU A 431 8.31 7.74 -19.60
C LEU A 431 7.24 8.50 -20.40
N ASP A 432 7.63 9.26 -21.42
CA ASP A 432 6.67 10.01 -22.24
C ASP A 432 5.79 9.08 -23.08
N ALA A 433 6.34 7.99 -23.62
CA ALA A 433 5.55 6.97 -24.31
C ALA A 433 4.50 6.32 -23.41
N ALA A 434 4.83 6.05 -22.14
CA ALA A 434 3.91 5.40 -21.20
C ALA A 434 2.89 6.36 -20.57
N PHE A 435 3.32 7.57 -20.20
CA PHE A 435 2.55 8.52 -19.40
C PHE A 435 2.16 9.81 -20.13
N GLY A 436 2.81 10.13 -21.24
CA GLY A 436 2.65 11.39 -21.99
C GLY A 436 2.96 12.62 -21.14
N TYR A 437 3.98 12.54 -20.27
CA TYR A 437 4.19 13.55 -19.23
C TYR A 437 4.71 14.88 -19.79
N ARG A 438 5.51 14.89 -20.87
CA ARG A 438 6.06 16.13 -21.45
C ARG A 438 4.94 17.05 -21.97
N SER A 439 4.05 16.49 -22.78
CA SER A 439 2.89 17.23 -23.31
C SER A 439 1.92 17.71 -22.21
N LYS A 440 1.90 17.03 -21.05
CA LYS A 440 1.10 17.46 -19.90
C LYS A 440 1.78 18.60 -19.15
N LEU A 441 3.10 18.58 -18.98
CA LEU A 441 3.83 19.70 -18.38
C LEU A 441 3.67 20.99 -19.18
N GLU A 442 3.74 20.93 -20.51
CA GLU A 442 3.54 22.12 -21.36
C GLU A 442 2.14 22.73 -21.23
N ASN A 443 1.14 21.94 -20.81
CA ASN A 443 -0.26 22.34 -20.72
C ASN A 443 -0.68 22.74 -19.29
N GLU A 444 0.27 23.21 -18.46
CA GLU A 444 0.19 23.63 -17.04
C GLU A 444 -1.07 24.42 -16.62
N THR A 445 -1.79 25.03 -17.55
CA THR A 445 -3.06 25.73 -17.28
C THR A 445 -4.20 24.81 -16.83
N ARG A 446 -4.12 23.50 -17.10
CA ARG A 446 -5.08 22.54 -16.58
C ARG A 446 -4.52 21.95 -15.29
N LYS A 447 -5.23 22.13 -14.17
CA LYS A 447 -5.06 21.26 -13.00
C LYS A 447 -5.22 19.82 -13.50
N PHE A 448 -4.10 19.13 -13.72
CA PHE A 448 -4.14 17.76 -14.19
C PHE A 448 -4.62 16.92 -13.02
N ASP A 449 -5.90 16.56 -13.05
CA ASP A 449 -6.34 15.40 -12.31
C ASP A 449 -5.59 14.23 -12.93
N ASN A 450 -4.57 13.73 -12.23
CA ASN A 450 -3.80 12.57 -12.62
C ASN A 450 -4.71 11.33 -12.49
N VAL A 451 -5.65 11.19 -13.42
CA VAL A 451 -6.75 10.21 -13.35
C VAL A 451 -6.34 8.80 -13.78
N GLY A 452 -5.04 8.56 -14.02
CA GLY A 452 -4.56 7.34 -14.66
C GLY A 452 -4.84 7.32 -16.17
N SER A 453 -4.33 6.32 -16.88
CA SER A 453 -4.53 6.22 -18.32
C SER A 453 -5.99 5.92 -18.68
N ASP A 454 -6.45 6.29 -19.87
CA ASP A 454 -7.78 5.87 -20.37
C ASP A 454 -7.84 4.38 -20.76
N LYS A 455 -6.77 3.62 -20.49
CA LYS A 455 -6.70 2.19 -20.77
C LYS A 455 -7.62 1.42 -19.83
N ALA A 456 -7.86 0.14 -20.17
CA ALA A 456 -8.76 -0.74 -19.43
C ALA A 456 -8.49 -0.85 -17.91
N HIS A 457 -7.26 -0.55 -17.45
CA HIS A 457 -6.86 -0.59 -16.04
C HIS A 457 -6.85 0.78 -15.33
N GLY A 458 -7.10 1.87 -16.04
CA GLY A 458 -7.23 3.19 -15.44
C GLY A 458 -8.56 3.36 -14.73
N THR A 459 -8.51 3.46 -13.40
CA THR A 459 -9.74 3.47 -12.60
C THR A 459 -10.33 4.86 -12.37
N LYS A 460 -9.52 5.93 -12.55
CA LYS A 460 -9.85 7.30 -12.17
C LYS A 460 -10.33 7.41 -10.72
N ALA A 461 -9.62 6.73 -9.80
CA ALA A 461 -10.05 6.57 -8.41
C ALA A 461 -10.17 7.92 -7.67
N SER A 462 -9.22 8.85 -7.88
CA SER A 462 -9.24 10.19 -7.30
C SER A 462 -10.55 10.94 -7.60
N ALA A 463 -11.04 10.87 -8.84
CA ALA A 463 -12.29 11.48 -9.27
C ALA A 463 -13.55 10.79 -8.71
N LYS A 464 -13.41 9.63 -8.07
CA LYS A 464 -14.52 8.79 -7.58
C LYS A 464 -14.57 8.69 -6.06
N VAL A 465 -13.68 9.34 -5.31
CA VAL A 465 -13.58 9.17 -3.85
C VAL A 465 -14.91 9.46 -3.13
N TYR A 466 -15.58 10.58 -3.42
CA TYR A 466 -16.86 10.94 -2.81
C TYR A 466 -18.02 10.00 -3.16
N ARG A 467 -17.92 9.26 -4.27
CA ARG A 467 -18.93 8.26 -4.66
C ARG A 467 -18.86 7.03 -3.78
N TYR A 468 -17.65 6.59 -3.42
CA TYR A 468 -17.42 5.32 -2.74
C TYR A 468 -17.14 5.45 -1.24
N TYR A 469 -16.48 6.51 -0.80
CA TYR A 469 -16.14 6.69 0.61
C TYR A 469 -17.31 7.31 1.39
N SER A 470 -17.68 6.66 2.49
CA SER A 470 -18.47 7.23 3.58
C SER A 470 -17.57 7.44 4.81
N PRO A 471 -18.01 8.19 5.83
CA PRO A 471 -17.23 8.41 7.05
C PRO A 471 -16.75 7.10 7.68
N ARG A 472 -17.66 6.12 7.82
CA ARG A 472 -17.34 4.76 8.29
C ARG A 472 -16.20 4.10 7.49
N VAL A 473 -16.27 4.18 6.16
CA VAL A 473 -15.26 3.57 5.28
C VAL A 473 -13.92 4.27 5.43
N VAL A 474 -13.90 5.59 5.51
CA VAL A 474 -12.67 6.36 5.74
C VAL A 474 -12.02 5.95 7.06
N ARG A 475 -12.78 5.89 8.17
CA ARG A 475 -12.25 5.47 9.48
C ARG A 475 -11.58 4.10 9.41
N ARG A 476 -12.27 3.10 8.85
CA ARG A 476 -11.75 1.74 8.70
C ARG A 476 -10.52 1.66 7.79
N ALA A 477 -10.56 2.33 6.65
CA ALA A 477 -9.43 2.32 5.72
C ALA A 477 -8.19 3.00 6.33
N LEU A 478 -8.36 4.09 7.08
CA LEU A 478 -7.27 4.75 7.81
C LEU A 478 -6.67 3.87 8.91
N GLU A 479 -7.48 3.07 9.62
CA GLU A 479 -6.97 2.09 10.58
C GLU A 479 -5.98 1.13 9.88
N TYR A 480 -6.42 0.52 8.78
CA TYR A 480 -5.67 -0.48 8.03
C TYR A 480 -4.39 0.09 7.41
N LEU A 481 -4.47 1.29 6.86
CA LEU A 481 -3.42 1.92 6.06
C LEU A 481 -2.53 2.87 6.89
N SER A 482 -2.71 2.92 8.21
CA SER A 482 -1.97 3.81 9.11
C SER A 482 -0.45 3.68 8.99
N ILE A 483 0.09 2.48 8.69
CA ILE A 483 1.52 2.31 8.41
C ILE A 483 1.99 3.13 7.21
N ASP A 484 1.22 3.18 6.12
CA ASP A 484 1.60 3.91 4.91
C ASP A 484 1.74 5.41 5.21
N TYR A 485 0.82 5.98 5.99
CA TYR A 485 0.88 7.41 6.36
C TYR A 485 2.03 7.71 7.32
N VAL A 486 2.26 6.86 8.33
CA VAL A 486 3.27 7.12 9.36
C VAL A 486 4.69 6.86 8.85
N THR A 487 4.97 5.69 8.24
CA THR A 487 6.35 5.31 7.90
C THR A 487 6.81 5.93 6.60
N LEU A 488 5.90 6.23 5.67
CA LEU A 488 6.23 6.84 4.39
C LEU A 488 6.02 8.37 4.38
N GLY A 489 5.61 8.95 5.52
CA GLY A 489 5.44 10.40 5.67
C GLY A 489 4.39 11.00 4.74
N LEU A 490 3.35 10.24 4.39
CA LEU A 490 2.31 10.69 3.47
C LEU A 490 1.28 11.56 4.20
N GLU A 491 0.80 12.60 3.51
CA GLU A 491 -0.27 13.45 4.04
C GLU A 491 -1.64 12.81 3.82
N ILE A 492 -2.51 12.97 4.81
CA ILE A 492 -3.92 12.57 4.72
C ILE A 492 -4.62 13.51 3.73
N PRO A 493 -5.30 13.00 2.70
CA PRO A 493 -5.90 13.86 1.69
C PRO A 493 -7.04 14.70 2.30
N ALA A 494 -7.14 15.97 1.86
CA ALA A 494 -8.11 16.92 2.42
C ALA A 494 -9.56 16.43 2.32
N TRP A 495 -9.92 15.73 1.24
CA TRP A 495 -11.27 15.17 1.05
C TRP A 495 -11.63 14.14 2.14
N ALA A 496 -10.67 13.36 2.64
CA ALA A 496 -10.93 12.38 3.68
C ALA A 496 -11.26 13.07 5.02
N LYS A 497 -10.58 14.17 5.32
CA LYS A 497 -10.85 15.00 6.50
C LYS A 497 -12.23 15.65 6.41
N VAL A 498 -12.64 16.11 5.22
CA VAL A 498 -13.98 16.68 4.98
C VAL A 498 -15.05 15.62 5.22
N ILE A 499 -14.92 14.43 4.62
CA ILE A 499 -15.88 13.33 4.80
C ILE A 499 -16.06 12.98 6.29
N LEU A 500 -14.98 12.96 7.08
CA LEU A 500 -15.07 12.65 8.51
C LEU A 500 -15.82 13.71 9.32
N ARG A 501 -15.67 15.00 8.97
CA ARG A 501 -16.35 16.11 9.64
C ARG A 501 -17.84 16.17 9.33
N GLU A 502 -18.24 15.83 8.10
CA GLU A 502 -19.65 15.86 7.67
C GLU A 502 -20.54 14.84 8.43
N ASP A 503 -19.95 13.84 9.10
CA ASP A 503 -20.68 12.87 9.94
C ASP A 503 -21.14 13.44 11.29
N GLU A 504 -20.56 14.56 11.73
CA GLU A 504 -20.87 15.17 13.03
C GLU A 504 -22.14 16.03 13.02
N ASP A 505 -22.72 16.30 11.85
CA ASP A 505 -23.97 17.04 11.67
C ASP A 505 -25.12 16.07 11.31
N PRO A 506 -25.75 15.40 12.30
CA PRO A 506 -26.96 14.62 12.05
C PRO A 506 -28.09 15.57 11.65
N THR A 507 -28.39 15.65 10.35
CA THR A 507 -29.57 16.34 9.81
C THR A 507 -30.88 15.69 10.25
#